data_AF-A0AAU6MV86-F1
#
_entry.id   AF-A0AAU6MV86-F1
#
_cell.length_a   1.000
_cell.length_b   1.000
_cell.length_c   1.000
_cell.angle_alpha   90.00
_cell.angle_beta   90.00
_cell.angle_gamma   90.00
#
_symmetry.space_group_name_H-M   'P 1'
#
loop_
_entity.id
_entity.type
_entity.pdbx_description
1 polymer ?
#
loop_
_entity_poly.entity_id
_entity_poly.type
_entity_poly.pdbx_seq_one_letter_code
_entity_poly.pdbx_strand_id
1 'polypeptide(L)'
;MTSSTPLPPVVTFTTGAPLLMELGLVESITPDGLRYISRRRDWPFGPDKKHQYGHLGNAKTMDTEVFLEYFRTGPPRGGRGRPPRRS
;
A
#
# COMPACT_ATOMS: atom_id res chain seq x y z
N MET A 1 18.77 -4.68 -18.64
CA MET A 1 19.41 -4.60 -17.31
C MET A 1 18.31 -4.44 -16.28
N THR A 2 17.82 -5.53 -15.68
CA THR A 2 16.82 -5.45 -14.61
C THR A 2 17.56 -5.31 -13.29
N SER A 3 17.81 -4.07 -12.86
CA SER A 3 18.28 -3.79 -11.50
C SER A 3 17.19 -4.25 -10.53
N SER A 4 17.35 -5.45 -9.98
CA SER A 4 16.53 -5.95 -8.88
C SER A 4 16.97 -5.23 -7.61
N THR A 5 16.65 -3.95 -7.48
CA THR A 5 16.80 -3.24 -6.21
C THR A 5 15.86 -3.92 -5.20
N PRO A 6 16.38 -4.47 -4.10
CA PRO A 6 15.53 -5.08 -3.09
C PRO A 6 14.55 -4.03 -2.58
N LEU A 7 13.27 -4.39 -2.50
CA LEU A 7 12.25 -3.51 -1.95
C LEU A 7 12.63 -3.13 -0.51
N PRO A 8 12.39 -1.87 -0.09
CA PRO A 8 12.61 -1.51 1.30
C PRO A 8 11.70 -2.36 2.19
N PRO A 9 12.12 -2.76 3.40
CA PRO A 9 11.29 -3.57 4.29
C PRO A 9 10.06 -2.82 4.78
N VAL A 10 10.16 -1.49 4.86
CA VAL A 10 9.06 -0.61 5.25
C VAL A 10 8.98 0.62 4.35
N VAL A 11 7.77 1.14 4.17
CA VAL A 11 7.50 2.40 3.49
C VAL A 11 6.76 3.37 4.38
N THR A 12 6.89 4.66 4.10
CA THR A 12 6.05 5.72 4.66
C THR A 12 4.98 6.10 3.63
N PHE A 13 4.03 6.97 4.00
CA PHE A 13 3.12 7.55 3.01
C PHE A 13 3.86 8.30 1.88
N THR A 14 4.97 8.94 2.21
CA THR A 14 5.78 9.72 1.25
C THR A 14 6.57 8.81 0.31
N THR A 15 7.14 7.73 0.81
CA THR A 15 7.95 6.80 -0.01
C THR A 15 7.11 5.70 -0.67
N GLY A 16 5.96 5.36 -0.12
CA GLY A 16 5.04 4.38 -0.70
C GLY A 16 4.37 4.87 -1.98
N ALA A 17 4.01 6.15 -2.05
CA ALA A 17 3.38 6.74 -3.24
C ALA A 17 4.23 6.58 -4.53
N PRO A 18 5.51 7.01 -4.58
CA PRO A 18 6.35 6.79 -5.75
C PRO A 18 6.60 5.31 -6.02
N LEU A 19 6.75 4.48 -4.98
CA LEU A 19 6.93 3.03 -5.14
C LEU A 19 5.74 2.37 -5.86
N LEU A 20 4.51 2.79 -5.58
CA LEU A 20 3.32 2.27 -6.27
C LEU A 20 3.32 2.61 -7.78
N MET A 21 3.79 3.81 -8.13
CA MET A 21 3.89 4.25 -9.53
C MET A 21 5.04 3.53 -10.25
N GLU A 22 6.21 3.40 -9.61
CA GLU A 22 7.37 2.67 -10.14
C GLU A 22 7.05 1.20 -10.44
N LEU A 23 6.22 0.57 -9.61
CA LEU A 23 5.77 -0.81 -9.79
C LEU A 23 4.54 -0.94 -10.72
N GLY A 24 4.02 0.16 -11.27
CA GLY A 24 2.86 0.17 -12.15
C GLY A 24 1.57 -0.32 -11.50
N LEU A 25 1.47 -0.24 -10.16
CA LEU A 25 0.28 -0.65 -9.41
C LEU A 25 -0.83 0.41 -9.45
N VAL A 26 -0.45 1.67 -9.69
CA VAL A 26 -1.34 2.81 -9.86
C VAL A 26 -0.78 3.72 -10.95
N GLU A 27 -1.65 4.41 -11.69
CA GLU A 27 -1.24 5.37 -12.72
C GLU A 27 -0.65 6.65 -12.11
N SER A 28 -1.27 7.14 -11.04
CA SER A 28 -0.80 8.32 -10.30
C SER A 28 -1.36 8.32 -8.88
N ILE A 29 -0.53 8.67 -7.89
CA ILE A 29 -0.96 8.84 -6.51
C ILE A 29 -0.02 9.81 -5.76
N THR A 30 -0.59 10.64 -4.90
CA THR A 30 0.17 11.51 -3.99
C THR A 30 0.22 10.93 -2.58
N PRO A 31 1.18 11.34 -1.72
CA PRO A 31 1.21 10.96 -0.31
C PRO A 31 -0.11 11.30 0.42
N ASP A 32 -0.74 12.43 0.09
CA ASP A 32 -2.03 12.82 0.67
C ASP A 32 -3.20 11.97 0.15
N GLY A 33 -3.19 11.61 -1.13
CA GLY A 33 -4.13 10.63 -1.68
C GLY A 33 -4.00 9.27 -0.97
N LEU A 34 -2.77 8.86 -0.66
CA LEU A 34 -2.51 7.64 0.10
C LEU A 34 -2.99 7.74 1.57
N ARG A 35 -2.81 8.91 2.21
CA ARG A 35 -3.38 9.21 3.54
C ARG A 35 -4.91 9.25 3.53
N TYR A 36 -5.52 9.64 2.41
CA TYR A 36 -6.97 9.59 2.25
C TYR A 36 -7.45 8.14 2.17
N ILE A 37 -6.78 7.30 1.34
CA ILE A 37 -7.05 5.86 1.23
C ILE A 37 -6.89 5.16 2.58
N SER A 38 -5.92 5.54 3.40
CA SER A 38 -5.70 4.90 4.70
C SER A 38 -6.82 5.09 5.73
N ARG A 39 -7.78 5.96 5.44
CA ARG A 39 -9.00 6.13 6.25
C ARG A 39 -10.10 5.13 5.90
N ARG A 40 -9.95 4.38 4.80
CA ARG A 40 -10.94 3.38 4.39
C ARG A 40 -11.01 2.24 5.40
N ARG A 41 -12.20 1.65 5.53
CA ARG A 41 -12.44 0.54 6.47
C ARG A 41 -11.56 -0.69 6.17
N ASP A 42 -11.28 -0.93 4.90
CA ASP A 42 -10.49 -2.07 4.42
C ASP A 42 -8.97 -1.87 4.50
N TRP A 43 -8.52 -0.68 4.92
CA TRP A 43 -7.10 -0.40 5.07
C TRP A 43 -6.46 -1.34 6.12
N PRO A 44 -5.33 -2.00 5.80
CA PRO A 44 -4.78 -3.05 6.64
C PRO A 44 -3.99 -2.52 7.85
N PHE A 45 -3.64 -1.23 7.87
CA PHE A 45 -2.80 -0.63 8.91
C PHE A 45 -3.58 0.24 9.90
N GLY A 46 -3.33 0.07 11.20
CA GLY A 46 -3.96 0.88 12.24
C GLY A 46 -3.79 0.30 13.65
N PRO A 47 -4.15 1.06 14.69
CA PRO A 47 -4.09 0.60 16.08
C PRO A 47 -4.96 -0.65 16.31
N ASP A 48 -6.15 -0.67 15.69
CA ASP A 48 -7.14 -1.76 15.81
C ASP A 48 -7.18 -2.65 14.55
N LYS A 49 -6.09 -2.71 13.79
CA LYS A 49 -5.99 -3.49 12.55
C LYS A 49 -5.00 -4.64 12.70
N LYS A 50 -5.06 -5.58 11.74
CA LYS A 50 -4.16 -6.75 11.69
C LYS A 50 -2.69 -6.33 11.64
N HIS A 51 -2.38 -5.24 10.96
CA HIS A 51 -1.03 -4.71 10.86
C HIS A 51 -0.95 -3.36 11.57
N GLN A 52 0.02 -3.20 12.48
CA GLN A 52 0.23 -1.93 13.15
C GLN A 52 1.13 -1.01 12.31
N TYR A 53 1.05 0.30 12.57
CA TYR A 53 2.05 1.23 12.05
C TYR A 53 3.35 1.07 12.83
N GLY A 54 4.46 0.98 12.10
CA GLY A 54 5.77 1.25 12.68
C GLY A 54 6.04 2.75 12.74
N HIS A 55 7.20 3.11 13.28
CA HIS A 55 7.66 4.50 13.32
C HIS A 55 9.12 4.58 12.90
N LEU A 56 9.43 5.55 12.04
CA LEU A 56 10.79 5.95 11.71
C LEU A 56 10.90 7.45 11.98
N GLY A 57 11.50 7.80 13.12
CA GLY A 57 11.35 9.13 13.70
C GLY A 57 9.88 9.46 13.93
N ASN A 58 9.43 10.61 13.40
CA ASN A 58 8.03 11.06 13.51
C ASN A 58 7.12 10.50 12.40
N ALA A 59 7.66 9.77 11.43
CA ALA A 59 6.89 9.25 10.31
C ALA A 59 6.33 7.87 10.62
N LYS A 60 5.03 7.67 10.32
CA LYS A 60 4.41 6.34 10.33
C LYS A 60 4.96 5.50 9.19
N THR A 61 5.36 4.28 9.51
CA THR A 61 5.81 3.28 8.54
C THR A 61 4.83 2.12 8.44
N MET A 62 4.86 1.47 7.28
CA MET A 62 4.02 0.34 6.90
C MET A 62 4.94 -0.74 6.36
N ASP A 63 4.65 -1.99 6.71
CA ASP A 63 5.30 -3.13 6.09
C ASP A 63 5.10 -3.09 4.57
N THR A 64 6.18 -3.14 3.81
CA THR A 64 6.13 -2.94 2.36
C THR A 64 5.38 -4.07 1.67
N GLU A 65 5.51 -5.30 2.12
CA GLU A 65 4.85 -6.44 1.47
C GLU A 65 3.34 -6.34 1.64
N VAL A 66 2.88 -6.09 2.86
CA VAL A 66 1.45 -5.90 3.18
C VAL A 66 0.90 -4.67 2.45
N PHE A 67 1.68 -3.59 2.40
CA PHE A 67 1.30 -2.38 1.69
C PHE A 67 1.08 -2.67 0.20
N LEU A 68 2.05 -3.31 -0.46
CA LEU A 68 1.94 -3.64 -1.87
C LEU A 68 0.85 -4.68 -2.15
N GLU A 69 0.65 -5.65 -1.26
CA GLU A 69 -0.41 -6.64 -1.38
C GLU A 69 -1.80 -5.97 -1.45
N TYR A 70 -2.08 -4.99 -0.59
CA TYR A 70 -3.34 -4.24 -0.61
C TYR A 70 -3.63 -3.60 -1.98
N PHE A 71 -2.61 -3.06 -2.66
CA PHE A 71 -2.77 -2.48 -3.99
C PHE A 71 -2.80 -3.52 -5.11
N ARG A 72 -2.08 -4.64 -4.97
CA ARG A 72 -2.08 -5.76 -5.94
C ARG A 72 -3.41 -6.51 -5.98
N THR A 73 -3.97 -6.82 -4.82
CA THR A 73 -5.28 -7.49 -4.73
C THR A 73 -6.42 -6.50 -4.96
N GLY A 74 -6.12 -5.21 -4.78
CA GLY A 74 -7.09 -4.15 -4.62
C GLY A 74 -7.81 -4.24 -3.27
N PRO A 75 -8.47 -3.15 -2.86
CA PRO A 75 -9.41 -3.22 -1.76
C PRO A 75 -10.50 -4.27 -2.03
N PRO A 76 -10.97 -5.03 -1.02
CA PRO A 76 -12.13 -5.89 -1.16
C PRO A 76 -13.27 -5.07 -1.76
N ARG A 77 -13.68 -5.41 -2.99
CA ARG A 77 -14.84 -4.81 -3.67
C ARG A 77 -16.12 -5.25 -2.96
N GLY A 78 -16.36 -4.74 -1.75
CA GLY A 78 -17.60 -4.83 -1.00
C GLY A 78 -18.68 -3.89 -1.56
N GLY A 79 -18.85 -3.95 -2.87
CA GLY A 79 -19.71 -3.11 -3.70
C GLY A 79 -19.51 -3.51 -5.16
N ARG A 80 -20.31 -4.48 -5.63
CA ARG A 80 -20.40 -5.03 -6.99
C ARG A 80 -19.08 -5.14 -7.78
N GLY A 81 -18.40 -6.29 -7.66
CA GLY A 81 -17.43 -6.72 -8.67
C GLY A 81 -16.44 -7.75 -8.14
N ARG A 82 -16.69 -9.03 -8.43
CA ARG A 82 -15.75 -10.14 -8.17
C ARG A 82 -14.41 -9.86 -8.89
N PRO A 83 -13.24 -9.95 -8.25
CA PRO A 83 -11.99 -9.93 -8.99
C PRO A 83 -11.91 -11.17 -9.91
N PRO A 84 -11.39 -11.05 -11.14
CA PRO A 84 -11.25 -12.20 -12.02
C PRO A 84 -10.29 -13.20 -11.38
N ARG A 85 -10.69 -14.49 -11.37
CA ARG A 85 -9.79 -15.59 -10.99
C ARG A 85 -8.64 -15.59 -12.00
N ARG A 86 -7.41 -15.39 -11.52
CA ARG A 86 -6.22 -15.68 -12.34
C ARG A 86 -6.20 -17.19 -12.59
N SER A 87 -6.17 -17.55 -13.87
CA SER A 87 -6.04 -18.90 -14.41
C SER A 87 -4.69 -19.52 -14.07
#